data_AF-A0A2D4TSY4-F1
#
_entry.id   AF-A0A2D4TSY4-F1
#
_cell.length_a   1.000
_cell.length_b   1.000
_cell.length_c   1.000
_cell.angle_alpha   90.00
_cell.angle_beta   90.00
_cell.angle_gamma   90.00
#
_symmetry.space_group_name_H-M   'P 1'
#
loop_
_entity.id
_entity.type
_entity.pdbx_description
1 polymer ?
#
loop_
_entity_poly.entity_id
_entity_poly.type
_entity_poly.pdbx_seq_one_letter_code
_entity_poly.pdbx_strand_id
1 'polypeptide(L)'
;MAAERNHKKEYAARRTYLKRYRRNHREEDKHRTRARRSLKCGKGKEVDHIDNNPKNNNRKNLKCVSRKTNRRKGAKKTNSKR
;
A
#
# COMPACT_ATOMS: atom_id res chain seq x y z
N MET A 1 -38.36 -5.97 -10.07
CA MET A 1 -37.29 -6.97 -10.29
C MET A 1 -35.95 -6.30 -10.07
N ALA A 2 -35.09 -6.83 -9.20
CA ALA A 2 -33.73 -6.31 -9.06
C ALA A 2 -32.98 -6.55 -10.38
N ALA A 3 -32.39 -5.51 -10.98
CA ALA A 3 -31.56 -5.67 -12.16
C ALA A 3 -30.45 -6.67 -11.85
N GLU A 4 -30.33 -7.74 -12.65
CA GLU A 4 -29.29 -8.74 -12.47
C GLU A 4 -27.92 -8.06 -12.45
N ARG A 5 -27.12 -8.42 -11.43
CA ARG A 5 -25.81 -7.83 -11.20
C ARG A 5 -24.88 -8.22 -12.36
N ASN A 6 -24.50 -7.24 -13.19
CA ASN A 6 -23.61 -7.49 -14.33
C ASN A 6 -22.14 -7.63 -13.88
N HIS A 7 -21.78 -8.84 -13.46
CA HIS A 7 -20.44 -9.18 -12.99
C HIS A 7 -19.33 -8.88 -14.01
N LYS A 8 -19.59 -9.04 -15.32
CA LYS A 8 -18.61 -8.76 -16.38
C LYS A 8 -18.27 -7.26 -16.43
N LYS A 9 -19.29 -6.40 -16.37
CA LYS A 9 -19.12 -4.94 -16.34
C LYS A 9 -18.41 -4.46 -15.07
N GLU A 10 -18.77 -5.02 -13.91
CA GLU A 10 -18.09 -4.72 -12.64
C GLU A 10 -16.61 -5.12 -12.67
N TYR A 11 -16.29 -6.30 -13.20
CA TYR A 11 -14.91 -6.78 -13.31
C TYR A 11 -14.08 -5.91 -14.25
N ALA A 12 -14.65 -5.52 -15.40
CA ALA A 12 -13.99 -4.62 -16.34
C ALA A 12 -13.70 -3.25 -15.72
N ALA A 13 -14.69 -2.66 -15.02
CA ALA A 13 -14.52 -1.39 -14.30
C ALA A 13 -13.46 -1.48 -13.19
N ARG A 14 -13.43 -2.60 -12.45
CA ARG A 14 -12.40 -2.86 -11.44
C ARG A 14 -11.01 -2.97 -12.09
N ARG A 15 -10.89 -3.62 -13.24
CA ARG A 15 -9.62 -3.76 -13.98
C ARG A 15 -9.07 -2.41 -14.42
N THR A 16 -9.91 -1.53 -14.98
CA THR A 16 -9.49 -0.18 -15.40
C THR A 16 -9.11 0.68 -14.21
N TYR A 17 -9.90 0.64 -13.11
CA TYR A 17 -9.57 1.30 -11.85
C TYR A 17 -8.21 0.86 -11.31
N LEU A 18 -7.96 -0.46 -11.20
CA LEU A 18 -6.68 -0.98 -10.71
C LEU A 18 -5.50 -0.58 -11.60
N LYS A 19 -5.69 -0.54 -12.93
CA LYS A 19 -4.66 -0.06 -13.86
C LYS A 19 -4.31 1.41 -13.62
N ARG A 20 -5.32 2.27 -13.45
CA ARG A 20 -5.12 3.70 -13.11
C ARG A 20 -4.48 3.87 -11.75
N TYR A 21 -4.96 3.14 -10.73
CA TYR A 21 -4.41 3.18 -9.38
C TYR A 21 -2.91 2.84 -9.37
N ARG A 22 -2.53 1.72 -10.01
CA ARG A 22 -1.13 1.31 -10.15
C ARG A 22 -0.28 2.35 -10.88
N ARG A 23 -0.81 2.96 -11.94
CA ARG A 23 -0.12 4.04 -12.66
C ARG A 23 0.16 5.23 -11.74
N ASN A 24 -0.84 5.66 -10.97
CA ASN A 24 -0.73 6.81 -10.06
C ASN A 24 0.24 6.56 -8.89
N HIS A 25 0.33 5.32 -8.38
CA HIS A 25 1.16 4.97 -7.22
C HIS A 25 2.52 4.35 -7.59
N ARG A 26 2.86 4.29 -8.89
CA ARG A 26 4.09 3.65 -9.41
C ARG A 26 5.36 4.15 -8.71
N GLU A 27 5.50 5.45 -8.55
CA GLU A 27 6.69 6.03 -7.91
C GLU A 27 6.73 5.69 -6.41
N GLU A 28 5.60 5.76 -5.71
CA GLU A 28 5.55 5.35 -4.30
C GLU A 28 5.97 3.89 -4.12
N ASP A 29 5.49 2.99 -4.98
CA ASP A 29 5.81 1.57 -4.91
C ASP A 29 7.29 1.30 -5.22
N LYS A 30 7.88 2.06 -6.15
CA LYS A 30 9.32 2.04 -6.42
C LYS A 30 10.12 2.45 -5.18
N HIS A 31 9.71 3.50 -4.48
CA HIS A 31 10.39 3.92 -3.24
C HIS A 31 10.20 2.93 -2.09
N ARG A 32 8.99 2.37 -1.90
CA ARG A 32 8.73 1.29 -0.93
C ARG A 32 9.60 0.07 -1.22
N THR A 33 9.77 -0.29 -2.49
CA THR A 33 10.63 -1.40 -2.91
C THR A 33 12.10 -1.13 -2.58
N ARG A 34 12.59 0.09 -2.82
CA ARG A 34 13.94 0.51 -2.40
C ARG A 34 14.13 0.42 -0.89
N ALA A 35 13.16 0.90 -0.10
CA ALA A 35 13.20 0.82 1.37
C ALA A 35 13.27 -0.62 1.88
N ARG A 36 12.52 -1.55 1.27
CA ARG A 36 12.56 -2.99 1.59
C ARG A 36 13.90 -3.64 1.28
N ARG A 37 14.61 -3.15 0.25
CA ARG A 37 15.95 -3.64 -0.12
C ARG A 37 17.03 -3.07 0.81
N SER A 38 16.90 -1.81 1.22
CA SER A 38 17.87 -1.13 2.10
C SER A 38 17.77 -1.58 3.55
N LEU A 39 16.55 -1.84 4.04
CA LEU A 39 16.29 -2.33 5.38
C LEU A 39 15.72 -3.76 5.31
N LYS A 40 16.62 -4.75 5.30
CA LYS A 40 16.25 -6.17 5.31
C LYS A 40 15.66 -6.56 6.66
N CYS A 41 14.35 -6.48 6.79
CA CYS A 41 13.66 -6.95 7.99
C CYS A 41 13.59 -8.48 8.04
N GLY A 42 13.81 -9.05 9.22
CA GLY A 42 13.67 -10.50 9.45
C GLY A 42 12.25 -11.02 9.28
N LYS A 43 12.08 -12.35 9.37
CA LYS A 43 10.80 -13.04 9.18
C LYS A 43 9.70 -12.43 10.06
N GLY A 44 8.52 -12.22 9.48
CA GLY A 44 7.35 -11.66 10.19
C GLY A 44 7.38 -10.14 10.40
N LYS A 45 8.44 -9.45 9.96
CA LYS A 45 8.55 -7.99 10.00
C LYS A 45 8.48 -7.37 8.61
N GLU A 46 8.06 -6.10 8.57
CA GLU A 46 8.00 -5.27 7.37
C GLU A 46 8.67 -3.92 7.65
N VAL A 47 9.17 -3.30 6.58
CA VAL A 47 9.68 -1.92 6.64
C VAL A 47 8.49 -0.96 6.75
N ASP A 48 8.51 -0.12 7.78
CA ASP A 48 7.59 1.00 7.98
C ASP A 48 8.35 2.33 7.88
N HIS A 49 7.72 3.29 7.20
CA HIS A 49 8.15 4.68 7.14
C HIS A 49 7.51 5.43 8.31
N ILE A 50 8.32 5.93 9.26
CA ILE A 50 7.84 6.58 10.48
C ILE A 50 6.91 7.74 10.12
N ASP A 51 7.35 8.61 9.21
CA ASP A 51 6.64 9.79 8.72
C ASP A 51 5.47 9.52 7.75
N ASN A 52 5.19 8.27 7.41
CA ASN A 52 4.20 7.86 6.40
C ASN A 52 4.44 8.37 4.97
N ASN A 53 5.63 8.89 4.69
CA ASN A 53 6.03 9.32 3.35
C ASN A 53 6.85 8.22 2.68
N PRO A 54 6.29 7.49 1.69
CA PRO A 54 7.00 6.41 1.02
C PRO A 54 8.24 6.89 0.26
N LYS A 55 8.37 8.19 -0.04
CA LYS A 55 9.51 8.77 -0.77
C LYS A 55 10.70 9.05 0.14
N ASN A 56 10.50 9.19 1.45
CA ASN A 56 11.57 9.46 2.42
C ASN A 56 12.24 8.17 2.89
N ASN A 57 13.26 7.73 2.15
CA ASN A 57 13.97 6.47 2.42
C ASN A 57 15.20 6.64 3.32
N ASN A 58 15.31 7.74 4.06
CA ASN A 58 16.40 7.93 5.03
C ASN A 58 16.37 6.83 6.08
N ARG A 59 17.53 6.25 6.43
CA ARG A 59 17.58 5.10 7.34
C ARG A 59 16.99 5.39 8.72
N LYS A 60 17.11 6.64 9.21
CA LYS A 60 16.47 7.13 10.44
C LYS A 60 14.93 7.13 10.38
N ASN A 61 14.35 7.23 9.18
CA ASN A 61 12.90 7.22 8.95
C ASN A 61 12.34 5.79 8.72
N LEU A 62 13.20 4.79 8.57
CA LEU A 62 12.78 3.41 8.31
C LEU A 62 12.92 2.57 9.58
N LYS A 63 11.90 1.76 9.88
CA LYS A 63 11.95 0.79 10.98
C LYS A 63 11.36 -0.56 10.59
N CYS A 64 11.89 -1.62 11.19
CA CYS A 64 11.30 -2.95 11.05
C CYS A 64 10.24 -3.17 12.13
N VAL A 65 8.98 -3.26 11.73
CA VAL A 65 7.84 -3.53 12.64
C VAL A 65 7.16 -4.83 12.26
N SER A 66 6.34 -5.39 13.15
CA SER A 66 5.52 -6.54 12.78
C SER A 66 4.52 -6.19 11.68
N ARG A 67 4.18 -7.16 10.84
CA ARG A 67 3.15 -7.02 9.77
C ARG A 67 1.83 -6.46 10.32
N LYS A 68 1.41 -6.94 11.49
CA LYS A 68 0.16 -6.52 12.15
C LYS A 68 0.18 -5.02 12.48
N THR A 69 1.28 -4.53 13.04
CA THR A 69 1.44 -3.11 13.39
C THR A 69 1.45 -2.23 12.14
N ASN A 70 2.20 -2.62 11.10
CA ASN A 70 2.27 -1.87 9.85
C ASN A 70 0.89 -1.76 9.16
N ARG A 71 0.18 -2.89 9.04
CA ARG A 71 -1.16 -2.93 8.44
C ARG A 71 -2.18 -2.12 9.23
N ARG A 72 -2.15 -2.18 10.56
CA ARG A 72 -3.03 -1.38 11.43
C ARG A 72 -2.80 0.12 11.20
N LYS A 73 -1.55 0.55 11.04
CA LYS A 73 -1.20 1.94 10.71
C LYS A 73 -1.80 2.36 9.36
N GLY A 74 -1.69 1.51 8.34
CA GLY A 74 -2.33 1.71 7.04
C GLY A 74 -3.86 1.81 7.13
N ALA A 75 -4.50 0.93 7.89
CA ALA A 75 -5.95 0.92 8.08
C ALA A 75 -6.46 2.20 8.77
N LYS A 76 -5.73 2.71 9.77
CA LYS A 76 -6.06 4.01 10.39
C LYS A 76 -6.07 5.14 9.36
N LYS A 77 -5.09 5.17 8.44
CA LYS A 77 -4.99 6.18 7.38
C LYS A 77 -6.14 6.11 6.36
N THR A 78 -6.64 4.91 6.07
CA THR A 78 -7.78 4.76 5.15
C THR A 78 -9.10 5.04 5.86
N ASN A 79 -9.26 4.61 7.10
CA ASN A 79 -10.48 4.81 7.88
C ASN A 79 -10.67 6.28 8.27
N SER A 80 -9.60 7.04 8.50
CA SER A 80 -9.69 8.49 8.75
C SER A 80 -10.13 9.31 7.53
N LYS A 81 -10.25 8.67 6.35
CA LYS A 81 -10.72 9.30 5.11
C LYS A 81 -12.13 8.83 4.70
N ARG A 82 -12.74 7.97 5.51
CA ARG A 82 -14.12 7.52 5.38
C ARG A 82 -14.99 8.42 6.24
#